data_AF-A0AAU4UD35-F1
#
_entry.id   AF-A0AAU4UD35-F1
#
_cell.length_a   1.000
_cell.length_b   1.000
_cell.length_c   1.000
_cell.angle_alpha   90.00
_cell.angle_beta   90.00
_cell.angle_gamma   90.00
#
_symmetry.space_group_name_H-M   'P 1'
#
loop_
_entity.id
_entity.type
_entity.pdbx_description
1 polymer ?
#
loop_
_entity_poly.entity_id
_entity_poly.type
_entity_poly.pdbx_seq_one_letter_code
_entity_poly.pdbx_strand_id
1 'polypeptide(L)' 'MTTPPATRPFLVGDRVRGTTYVPPESRKREAPEPFEGVVVQVGSGYPKVDAEGDFLWVRLADCTERQALTTDTEPNP' A
#
# COMPACT_ATOMS: atom_id res chain seq x y z
N MET A 1 -20.34 14.86 -3.03
CA MET A 1 -18.87 14.83 -3.00
C MET A 1 -18.49 14.43 -1.59
N THR A 2 -18.31 13.13 -1.35
CA THR A 2 -18.00 12.61 -0.01
C THR A 2 -16.48 12.58 0.10
N THR A 3 -15.90 13.61 0.71
CA THR A 3 -14.49 13.60 1.09
C THR A 3 -14.29 12.44 2.07
N PRO A 4 -13.46 11.41 1.76
CA PRO A 4 -13.19 10.37 2.74
C PRO A 4 -12.56 11.02 3.99
N PRO A 5 -12.81 10.47 5.19
CA PRO A 5 -12.20 10.98 6.41
C PRO A 5 -10.68 11.01 6.18
N ALA A 6 -10.04 12.12 6.53
CA ALA A 6 -8.60 12.27 6.44
C ALA A 6 -7.95 11.20 7.34
N THR A 7 -7.72 10.03 6.77
CA THR A 7 -6.92 8.95 7.36
C THR A 7 -5.57 9.58 7.64
N ARG A 8 -5.12 9.51 8.89
CA ARG A 8 -3.78 10.00 9.24
C ARG A 8 -2.77 9.41 8.24
N PRO A 9 -1.74 10.17 7.84
CA PRO A 9 -0.69 9.62 7.00
C PRO A 9 -0.11 8.40 7.71
N PHE A 10 0.02 7.29 6.99
CA PHE A 10 0.69 6.10 7.50
C PHE A 10 2.12 6.46 7.90
N LEU A 11 2.59 5.90 9.01
CA LEU A 11 3.95 6.11 9.49
C LEU A 11 4.73 4.81 9.42
N VAL A 12 6.05 4.93 9.32
CA VAL A 12 6.94 3.77 9.47
C VAL A 12 6.76 3.17 10.87
N GLY A 13 6.50 1.87 10.92
CA GLY A 13 6.16 1.14 12.14
C GLY A 13 4.67 0.87 12.33
N ASP A 14 3.78 1.52 11.56
CA ASP A 14 2.35 1.21 11.62
C ASP A 14 2.08 -0.21 11.13
N ARG A 15 1.23 -0.92 11.88
CA ARG A 15 0.70 -2.20 11.45
C ARG A 15 -0.50 -1.94 10.55
N VAL A 16 -0.47 -2.53 9.37
CA VAL A 16 -1.42 -2.26 8.30
C VAL A 16 -1.85 -3.56 7.64
N ARG A 17 -3.04 -3.50 7.03
CA ARG A 17 -3.54 -4.54 6.15
C ARG A 17 -4.06 -3.91 4.88
N GLY A 18 -4.01 -4.63 3.78
CA GLY A 18 -4.44 -4.10 2.50
C GLY A 18 -4.30 -5.11 1.39
N THR A 19 -4.30 -4.61 0.16
CA THR A 19 -4.06 -5.43 -1.02
C THR A 19 -2.79 -4.98 -1.73
N THR A 20 -1.93 -5.93 -2.11
CA THR A 20 -0.66 -5.59 -2.77
C THR A 20 -0.93 -4.87 -4.07
N TYR A 21 -0.21 -3.79 -4.30
CA TYR A 21 -0.24 -3.08 -5.56
C TYR A 21 0.41 -3.93 -6.65
N VAL A 22 -0.37 -4.23 -7.70
CA VAL A 22 0.14 -4.85 -8.92
C VAL A 22 -0.01 -3.86 -10.08
N PRO A 23 1.10 -3.48 -10.74
CA PRO A 23 1.06 -2.61 -11.91
C PRO A 23 0.12 -3.16 -12.99
N PRO A 24 -0.61 -2.32 -13.73
CA PRO A 24 -1.57 -2.77 -14.74
C PRO A 24 -0.94 -3.67 -15.81
N GLU A 25 0.35 -3.45 -16.14
CA GLU A 25 1.12 -4.28 -17.08
C GLU A 25 1.33 -5.71 -16.54
N SER A 26 1.51 -5.86 -15.22
CA SER A 26 1.69 -7.14 -14.54
C SER A 26 0.38 -7.84 -14.18
N ARG A 27 -0.77 -7.13 -14.16
CA ARG A 27 -2.07 -7.71 -13.79
C ARG A 27 -2.53 -8.90 -14.63
N LYS A 28 -1.93 -9.11 -15.81
CA LYS A 28 -2.18 -10.32 -16.64
C LYS A 28 -1.50 -11.58 -16.09
N ARG A 29 -0.50 -11.44 -15.21
CA ARG A 29 0.32 -12.52 -14.66
C ARG A 29 0.21 -12.62 -13.14
N GLU A 30 0.01 -11.50 -12.47
CA GLU A 30 -0.03 -11.38 -11.01
C GLU A 30 -1.37 -10.77 -10.60
N ALA A 31 -1.99 -11.33 -9.57
CA ALA A 31 -3.20 -10.78 -8.98
C ALA A 31 -2.82 -9.97 -7.73
N PRO A 32 -3.53 -8.87 -7.43
CA PRO A 32 -3.44 -8.23 -6.13
C PRO A 32 -3.81 -9.24 -5.03
N GLU A 33 -2.93 -9.43 -4.05
CA GLU A 33 -3.14 -10.35 -2.93
C GLU A 33 -3.36 -9.58 -1.62
N PRO A 34 -4.23 -10.06 -0.72
CA PRO A 34 -4.36 -9.46 0.60
C PRO A 34 -3.08 -9.67 1.40
N PHE A 35 -2.70 -8.67 2.20
CA PHE A 35 -1.54 -8.73 3.07
C PHE A 35 -1.80 -8.10 4.44
N GLU A 36 -1.00 -8.52 5.42
CA GLU A 36 -0.88 -7.89 6.72
C GLU A 36 0.60 -7.73 7.07
N GLY A 37 1.00 -6.56 7.54
CA GLY A 37 2.39 -6.32 7.87
C GLY A 37 2.64 -4.97 8.52
N VAL A 38 3.90 -4.56 8.53
CA VAL A 38 4.36 -3.31 9.14
C VAL A 38 4.91 -2.39 8.06
N VAL A 39 4.48 -1.13 8.05
CA VAL A 39 5.01 -0.11 7.14
C VAL A 39 6.49 0.09 7.44
N VAL A 40 7.36 -0.14 6.45
CA VAL A 40 8.81 0.10 6.55
C VAL A 40 9.25 1.34 5.79
N GLN A 41 8.46 1.79 4.81
CA GLN A 41 8.72 3.01 4.06
C GLN A 41 7.42 3.58 3.50
N VAL A 42 7.33 4.91 3.48
CA VAL A 42 6.28 5.68 2.81
C VAL A 42 6.93 6.46 1.68
N GLY A 43 6.39 6.34 0.48
CA GLY A 43 6.88 7.06 -0.69
C GLY A 43 5.75 7.78 -1.41
N SER A 44 6.11 8.85 -2.11
CA SER A 44 5.18 9.67 -2.90
C SER A 44 5.68 9.79 -4.34
N GLY A 45 4.76 9.87 -5.29
CA GLY A 45 5.07 10.20 -6.69
C GLY A 45 5.84 9.13 -7.46
N TYR A 46 5.27 7.93 -7.63
CA TYR A 46 5.88 6.92 -8.49
C TYR A 46 5.62 7.25 -9.97
N PRO A 47 6.64 7.58 -10.78
CA PRO A 47 6.44 8.11 -12.14
C PRO A 47 5.88 7.10 -13.15
N LYS A 48 5.79 5.82 -12.78
CA LYS A 48 5.18 4.75 -13.61
C LYS A 48 3.75 4.40 -13.20
N VAL A 49 3.22 5.00 -12.14
CA VAL A 49 1.81 4.88 -11.79
C VAL A 49 1.20 6.25 -11.98
N ASP A 50 0.26 6.38 -12.93
CA ASP A 50 -0.73 7.46 -13.01
C ASP A 50 -1.66 7.47 -11.76
N ALA A 51 -1.14 7.15 -10.58
CA ALA A 51 -1.84 7.27 -9.33
C ALA A 51 -1.34 8.57 -8.69
N GLU A 52 -2.24 9.54 -8.58
CA GLU A 52 -2.15 10.70 -7.69
C GLU A 52 -2.10 10.29 -6.19
N GLY A 53 -1.45 9.19 -5.85
CA GLY A 53 -1.51 8.55 -4.54
C GLY A 53 -0.15 8.18 -3.99
N ASP A 54 0.00 8.34 -2.67
CA ASP A 54 1.13 7.82 -1.92
C ASP A 54 1.13 6.28 -1.90
N PHE A 55 2.32 5.70 -1.83
CA PHE A 55 2.52 4.25 -1.73
C PHE A 55 3.28 3.89 -0.46
N LEU A 56 3.03 2.67 0.00
CA LEU A 56 3.61 2.10 1.20
C LEU A 56 4.43 0.88 0.80
N TRP A 57 5.58 0.73 1.45
CA TRP A 57 6.28 -0.54 1.54
C TRP A 57 5.96 -1.15 2.88
N VAL A 58 5.46 -2.38 2.85
CA VAL A 58 5.03 -3.12 4.01
C VAL A 58 5.86 -4.39 4.10
N ARG A 59 6.49 -4.62 5.25
CA ARG A 59 7.16 -5.88 5.56
C ARG A 59 6.17 -6.85 6.17
N LEU A 60 6.06 -8.02 5.55
CA LEU A 60 5.19 -9.11 5.99
C LEU A 60 5.90 -9.98 7.04
N ALA A 61 5.16 -10.90 7.64
CA ALA A 61 5.66 -11.82 8.67
C ALA A 61 6.77 -12.75 8.17
N ASP A 62 6.78 -13.08 6.87
CA ASP A 62 7.83 -13.86 6.21
C ASP A 62 9.07 -13.04 5.85
N CYS A 63 9.16 -11.79 6.36
CA CYS A 63 10.21 -10.81 6.07
C CYS A 63 10.29 -10.36 4.62
N THR A 64 9.33 -10.72 3.77
CA THR A 64 9.21 -10.14 2.43
C THR A 64 8.62 -8.74 2.50
N GLU A 65 8.95 -7.91 1.51
CA GLU A 65 8.45 -6.55 1.40
C GLU A 65 7.52 -6.44 0.20
N ARG A 66 6.33 -5.88 0.42
CA ARG A 66 5.32 -5.68 -0.61
C ARG A 66 4.95 -4.21 -0.70
N GLN A 67 4.67 -3.77 -1.93
CA GLN A 67 4.17 -2.44 -2.18
C GLN A 67 2.65 -2.43 -2.13
N ALA A 68 2.07 -1.37 -1.59
CA ALA A 68 0.64 -1.14 -1.52
C ALA A 68 0.34 0.35 -1.74
N LEU A 69 -0.87 0.65 -2.22
CA LEU A 69 -1.34 2.03 -2.28
C LEU A 69 -1.98 2.42 -0.95
N THR A 70 -1.82 3.67 -0.52
CA THR A 70 -2.46 4.17 0.70
C THR A 70 -3.99 4.11 0.63
N THR A 71 -4.57 4.19 -0.57
CA THR A 71 -6.01 4.05 -0.84
C THR A 71 -6.54 2.64 -0.62
N ASP A 72 -5.69 1.63 -0.81
CA ASP A 72 -6.02 0.20 -0.72
C ASP A 72 -5.43 -0.43 0.55
N THR A 73 -4.97 0.42 1.47
CA THR A 73 -4.40 0.03 2.76
C THR A 73 -5.18 0.69 3.88
N GLU A 74 -5.37 -0.04 4.97
CA GLU A 74 -6.01 0.44 6.18
C GLU A 74 -5.19 0.08 7.43
N PRO A 75 -5.22 0.92 8.47
CA PRO A 75 -4.54 0.63 9.74
C PRO A 75 -5.15 -0.60 10.41
N ASN A 76 -4.29 -1.47 10.94
CA ASN A 76 -4.65 -2.70 11.63
C ASN A 76 -4.07 -2.67 13.06
N PRO A 77 -4.82 -2.15 14.04
CA PRO A 77 -4.33 -1.91 15.41
C PRO A 77 -3.98 -3.18 16.18
#